data_AF-A0A4Y1ZWT9-F1
#
_entry.id   AF-A0A4Y1ZWT9-F1
#
_cell.length_a   1.000
_cell.length_b   1.000
_cell.length_c   1.000
_cell.angle_alpha   90.00
_cell.angle_beta   90.00
_cell.angle_gamma   90.00
#
_symmetry.space_group_name_H-M   'P 1'
#
loop_
_entity.id
_entity.type
_entity.pdbx_description
1 polymer ?
#
loop_
_entity_poly.entity_id
_entity_poly.type
_entity_poly.pdbx_seq_one_letter_code
_entity_poly.pdbx_strand_id
1 'polypeptide(L)'
;MSERQNNQKFTTKDQDNDSHAENCAIKYKGAWWYGRCHRSNLNGVYYRGAHESFADGVNWYTFKSHNESLDTTEMKIRPKKFRRKLASMDTPL
;
A
#
# COMPACT_ATOMS: atom_id res chain seq x y z
N MET A 1 6.55 -4.10 4.77
CA MET A 1 5.26 -3.63 5.33
C MET A 1 5.56 -2.89 6.62
N SER A 2 5.02 -1.69 6.83
CA SER A 2 5.25 -0.96 8.07
C SER A 2 4.60 -1.70 9.24
N GLU A 3 5.10 -1.51 10.47
CA GLU A 3 4.56 -2.14 11.68
C GLU A 3 3.04 -1.93 11.85
N ARG A 4 2.48 -0.85 11.28
CA ARG A 4 1.03 -0.57 11.36
C ARG A 4 0.15 -1.50 10.53
N GLN A 5 0.69 -2.18 9.52
CA GLN A 5 -0.09 -3.03 8.62
C GLN A 5 0.30 -4.51 8.72
N ASN A 6 1.39 -4.83 9.43
CA ASN A 6 1.81 -6.21 9.60
C ASN A 6 0.77 -6.98 10.44
N ASN A 7 0.36 -8.16 9.96
CA ASN A 7 -0.65 -9.03 10.58
C ASN A 7 -2.03 -8.38 10.83
N GLN A 8 -2.34 -7.27 10.17
CA GLN A 8 -3.66 -6.64 10.30
C GLN A 8 -4.67 -7.34 9.41
N LYS A 9 -5.94 -7.31 9.83
CA LYS A 9 -7.06 -7.75 8.99
C LYS A 9 -7.33 -6.69 7.92
N PHE A 10 -7.98 -7.13 6.85
CA PHE A 10 -8.36 -6.23 5.76
C PHE A 10 -9.65 -5.48 6.15
N THR A 11 -9.64 -4.17 6.02
CA THR A 11 -10.77 -3.30 6.37
C THR A 11 -11.26 -2.58 5.12
N THR A 12 -12.59 -2.53 4.96
CA THR A 12 -13.29 -1.87 3.86
C THR A 12 -14.29 -0.85 4.41
N LYS A 13 -14.95 -0.11 3.52
CA LYS A 13 -15.99 0.86 3.91
C LYS A 13 -17.20 0.21 4.59
N ASP A 14 -17.45 -1.06 4.28
CA ASP A 14 -18.62 -1.85 4.68
C ASP A 14 -18.27 -2.92 5.73
N GLN A 15 -16.99 -3.16 6.00
CA GLN A 15 -16.53 -4.10 7.02
C GLN A 15 -15.30 -3.54 7.76
N ASP A 16 -15.53 -3.08 8.99
CA ASP A 16 -14.49 -2.54 9.85
C ASP A 16 -13.79 -3.67 10.64
N ASN A 17 -12.52 -3.90 10.33
CA ASN A 17 -11.66 -4.86 11.02
C ASN A 17 -10.37 -4.22 11.54
N ASP A 18 -10.30 -2.89 11.58
CA ASP A 18 -9.10 -2.18 12.03
C ASP A 18 -9.09 -2.00 13.55
N SER A 19 -7.99 -1.49 14.10
CA SER A 19 -7.81 -1.34 15.55
C SER A 19 -8.01 0.10 16.01
N HIS A 20 -8.66 0.95 15.20
CA HIS A 20 -8.95 2.34 15.50
C HIS A 20 -10.42 2.48 15.95
N ALA A 21 -10.74 3.58 16.64
CA ALA A 21 -12.12 3.87 17.06
C ALA A 21 -13.03 4.33 15.90
N GLU A 22 -12.46 4.59 14.73
CA GLU A 22 -13.16 5.06 13.53
C GLU A 22 -12.76 4.14 12.37
N ASN A 23 -13.66 3.90 11.42
CA ASN A 23 -13.32 3.10 10.25
C ASN A 23 -12.29 3.82 9.36
N CYS A 24 -11.05 3.32 9.37
CA CYS A 24 -9.93 3.92 8.64
C CYS A 24 -10.14 3.88 7.12
N ALA A 25 -10.85 2.89 6.57
CA ALA A 25 -11.14 2.82 5.15
C ALA A 25 -12.10 3.92 4.67
N ILE A 26 -12.98 4.40 5.56
CA ILE A 26 -13.84 5.57 5.28
C ILE A 26 -13.06 6.87 5.41
N LYS A 27 -12.26 7.01 6.47
CA LYS A 27 -11.50 8.22 6.78
C LYS A 27 -10.39 8.49 5.77
N TYR A 28 -9.56 7.49 5.50
CA TYR A 28 -8.37 7.62 4.64
C TYR A 28 -8.56 7.04 3.24
N LYS A 29 -9.80 6.70 2.88
CA LYS A 29 -10.27 6.29 1.56
C LYS A 29 -9.55 5.04 1.01
N GLY A 30 -10.33 4.02 0.71
CA GLY A 30 -9.84 2.80 0.09
C GLY A 30 -9.56 1.70 1.11
N ALA A 31 -9.73 0.47 0.64
CA ALA A 31 -9.60 -0.71 1.48
C ALA A 31 -8.14 -1.11 1.65
N TRP A 32 -7.74 -1.44 2.88
CA TRP A 32 -6.36 -1.75 3.21
C TRP A 32 -6.26 -2.60 4.47
N TRP A 33 -5.06 -3.12 4.74
CA TRP A 33 -4.71 -3.75 6.02
C TRP A 33 -4.42 -2.67 7.07
N TYR A 34 -5.47 -2.07 7.62
CA TYR A 34 -5.35 -1.00 8.62
C TYR A 34 -5.16 -1.58 10.02
N GLY A 35 -4.19 -1.04 10.77
CA GLY A 35 -4.04 -1.25 12.22
C GLY A 35 -4.60 -0.05 12.96
N ARG A 36 -3.74 0.76 13.60
CA ARG A 36 -4.09 2.15 13.96
C ARG A 36 -4.03 3.04 12.70
N CYS A 37 -4.93 2.74 11.77
CA CYS A 37 -4.92 3.17 10.37
C CYS A 37 -3.62 2.81 9.65
N HIS A 38 -2.89 3.77 9.07
CA HIS A 38 -1.81 3.43 8.14
C HIS A 38 -0.58 4.33 8.23
N ARG A 39 0.55 3.80 7.74
CA ARG A 39 1.69 4.59 7.23
C ARG A 39 1.76 4.58 5.69
N SER A 40 0.97 3.72 5.06
CA SER A 40 0.87 3.60 3.61
C SER A 40 -0.52 3.12 3.24
N ASN A 41 -1.05 3.65 2.15
CA ASN A 41 -2.32 3.26 1.56
C ASN A 41 -2.12 3.27 0.03
N LEU A 42 -1.84 2.12 -0.57
CA LEU A 42 -1.64 2.04 -2.02
C LEU A 42 -2.97 1.98 -2.80
N ASN A 43 -4.08 1.86 -2.07
CA ASN A 43 -5.45 1.81 -2.58
C ASN A 43 -6.21 3.12 -2.31
N GLY A 44 -5.49 4.19 -1.93
CA GLY A 44 -6.06 5.51 -1.69
C GLY A 44 -6.48 6.23 -2.97
N VAL A 45 -6.99 7.45 -2.82
CA VAL A 45 -7.38 8.29 -3.95
C VAL A 45 -6.14 8.67 -4.75
N TYR A 46 -6.20 8.51 -6.08
CA TYR A 46 -5.11 8.96 -6.92
C TYR A 46 -5.16 10.49 -7.11
N TYR A 47 -4.38 11.21 -6.30
CA TYR A 47 -4.05 12.61 -6.56
C TYR A 47 -2.81 12.69 -7.44
N ARG A 48 -2.75 13.68 -8.34
CA ARG A 48 -1.60 13.87 -9.23
C ARG A 48 -0.47 14.60 -8.49
N GLY A 49 0.19 13.90 -7.57
CA GLY A 49 1.24 14.44 -6.71
C GLY A 49 0.68 15.07 -5.44
N ALA A 50 1.15 16.28 -5.10
CA ALA A 50 0.79 16.98 -3.87
C ALA A 50 -0.71 17.32 -3.80
N HIS A 51 -1.32 17.18 -2.63
CA HIS A 51 -2.74 17.42 -2.40
C HIS A 51 -3.02 17.92 -0.96
N GLU A 52 -4.12 18.65 -0.78
CA GLU A 52 -4.45 19.33 0.48
C GLU A 52 -4.99 18.38 1.56
N SER A 53 -5.72 17.35 1.14
CA SER A 53 -6.35 16.38 2.06
C SER A 53 -5.33 15.51 2.77
N PHE A 54 -5.57 15.23 4.05
CA PHE A 54 -4.62 14.48 4.87
C PHE A 54 -4.75 12.96 4.66
N ALA A 55 -3.68 12.35 4.15
CA ALA A 55 -3.43 10.92 4.18
C ALA A 55 -4.45 10.03 3.43
N ASP A 56 -5.33 10.59 2.60
CA ASP A 56 -6.36 9.87 1.85
C ASP A 56 -5.97 9.49 0.41
N GLY A 57 -4.77 9.91 0.00
CA GLY A 57 -4.18 9.60 -1.30
C GLY A 57 -3.48 8.23 -1.37
N VAL A 58 -2.91 7.94 -2.56
CA VAL A 58 -2.00 6.80 -2.78
C VAL A 58 -0.66 7.07 -2.08
N ASN A 59 -0.59 6.80 -0.78
CA ASN A 59 0.43 7.37 0.09
C ASN A 59 1.42 6.33 0.63
N TRP A 60 2.66 6.76 0.85
CA TRP A 60 3.68 6.01 1.58
C TRP A 60 4.56 6.96 2.41
N TYR A 61 4.23 7.10 3.70
CA TYR A 61 4.80 8.12 4.60
C TYR A 61 6.32 8.02 4.82
N THR A 62 6.91 6.82 4.76
CA THR A 62 8.37 6.68 4.91
C THR A 62 9.14 6.96 3.62
N PHE A 63 8.44 7.27 2.51
CA PHE A 63 9.05 7.61 1.23
C PHE A 63 8.73 9.06 0.85
N LYS A 64 7.46 9.45 0.90
CA LYS A 64 6.97 10.82 0.71
C LYS A 64 6.13 11.27 1.92
N SER A 65 5.35 12.33 1.80
CA SER A 65 4.45 12.79 2.86
C SER A 65 3.07 12.10 2.81
N HIS A 66 2.18 12.45 3.75
CA HIS A 66 0.77 12.06 3.73
C HIS A 66 -0.08 12.88 2.73
N ASN A 67 0.50 13.93 2.17
CA ASN A 67 -0.16 14.90 1.30
C ASN A 67 0.41 14.83 -0.11
N GLU A 68 1.03 13.70 -0.48
CA GLU A 68 1.61 13.51 -1.79
C GLU A 68 1.38 12.08 -2.26
N SER A 69 0.50 11.94 -3.23
CA SER A 69 0.20 10.65 -3.85
C SER A 69 1.34 10.23 -4.77
N LEU A 70 1.60 8.92 -4.78
CA LEU A 70 2.52 8.30 -5.71
C LEU A 70 1.90 8.23 -7.10
N ASP A 71 2.71 8.52 -8.13
CA ASP A 71 2.25 8.48 -9.53
C ASP A 71 1.85 7.07 -9.96
N THR A 72 2.56 6.06 -9.46
CA THR A 72 2.32 4.66 -9.78
C THR A 72 2.60 3.77 -8.58
N THR A 73 1.81 2.70 -8.41
CA THR A 73 2.06 1.65 -7.44
C THR A 73 1.89 0.29 -8.08
N GLU A 74 2.71 -0.67 -7.65
CA GLU A 74 2.61 -2.04 -8.11
C GLU A 74 2.96 -2.99 -6.97
N MET A 75 2.05 -3.91 -6.63
CA MET A 75 2.28 -4.95 -5.62
C MET A 75 2.53 -6.28 -6.31
N LYS A 76 3.75 -6.81 -6.20
CA LYS A 76 4.16 -8.09 -6.78
C LYS A 76 4.61 -9.05 -5.68
N ILE A 77 4.20 -10.31 -5.80
CA ILE A 77 4.65 -11.40 -4.93
C ILE A 77 5.48 -12.36 -5.76
N ARG A 78 6.54 -12.90 -5.17
CA ARG A 78 7.38 -13.94 -5.77
C ARG A 78 7.47 -15.13 -4.82
N PRO A 79 7.41 -16.38 -5.30
CA PRO A 79 7.57 -17.55 -4.45
C PRO A 79 8.87 -17.51 -3.64
N LYS A 80 8.83 -17.91 -2.37
CA LYS A 80 10.01 -17.91 -1.48
C LYS A 80 11.15 -18.78 -2.02
N LYS A 81 10.84 -19.86 -2.74
CA LYS A 81 11.80 -20.76 -3.39
C LYS A 81 12.08 -20.41 -4.86
N PHE A 82 11.82 -19.17 -5.28
CA PHE A 82 12.11 -18.76 -6.65
C PHE A 82 13.61 -18.86 -6.93
N ARG A 83 13.95 -19.72 -7.89
CA ARG A 83 15.29 -19.76 -8.48
C ARG A 83 15.17 -19.12 -9.85
N ARG A 84 15.94 -18.05 -10.07
CA ARG A 84 16.13 -17.53 -11.43
C ARG A 84 16.83 -18.65 -12.19
N LYS A 85 16.15 -19.27 -13.16
CA LYS A 85 16.89 -19.95 -14.23
C LYS A 85 17.71 -18.84 -14.88
N LEU A 86 19.02 -18.85 -14.66
CA LEU A 86 19.93 -18.10 -15.51
C LEU A 86 19.62 -18.61 -16.91
N ALA A 87 19.13 -17.74 -17.79
CA ALA A 87 19.18 -18.05 -19.20
C ALA A 87 20.66 -18.38 -19.49
N SER A 88 20.95 -19.61 -19.90
CA SER A 88 22.26 -19.95 -20.42
C SER A 88 22.58 -18.92 -21.49
N MET A 89 23.69 -18.19 -21.32
CA MET A 89 24.26 -17.35 -22.38
C MET A 89 24.88 -18.25 -23.46
N ASP A 90 24.09 -19.18 -24.00
CA ASP A 90 24.45 -20.00 -25.14
C ASP A 90 23.50 -19.59 -26.28
N THR A 91 23.69 -18.38 -26.77
CA THR A 91 23.30 -18.03 -28.15
C THR A 91 24.61 -17.91 -28.91
N PRO A 92 25.01 -18.92 -29.71
CA PRO A 92 26.14 -18.78 -30.60
C PRO A 92 25.85 -17.68 -31.62
N LEU A 93 26.92 -16.98 -32.02
CA LEU A 93 26.95 -15.96 -33.09
C LEU A 93 26.21 -16.40 -34.35
#